data_AF-A0A139PFD5-F1
#
_entry.id   AF-A0A139PFD5-F1
#
_cell.length_a   1.000
_cell.length_b   1.000
_cell.length_c   1.000
_cell.angle_alpha   90.00
_cell.angle_beta   90.00
_cell.angle_gamma   90.00
#
_symmetry.space_group_name_H-M   'P 1'
#
loop_
_entity.id
_entity.type
_entity.pdbx_description
1 polymer ?
#
loop_
_entity_poly.entity_id
_entity_poly.type
_entity_poly.pdbx_seq_one_letter_code
_entity_poly.pdbx_strand_id
1 'polypeptide(L)'
;MGKQTKGNGPEILMASATVGDSHIVSSTQAGGSYGWSLLLLVILANVFKYPFFRSGAEYTADTGKTLIEGYAKKGKIYPWIFFVLNVFSAMVSTAGVAILCSAIIASAFPMIGLSITQWSLILVAVIWTMILSGGYKLLDSIAKWIISALTIAIEILAVNPL
;
A
#
# COMPACT_ATOMS: atom_id res chain seq x y z
N MET A 1 -18.17 14.05 33.59
CA MET A 1 -18.35 12.68 33.05
C MET A 1 -19.11 12.78 31.73
N GLY A 2 -18.39 12.98 30.62
CA GLY A 2 -18.97 13.06 29.28
C GLY A 2 -18.90 11.69 28.59
N LYS A 3 -20.06 11.13 28.24
CA LYS A 3 -20.20 9.87 27.50
C LYS A 3 -19.54 10.01 26.13
N GLN A 4 -18.44 9.28 25.89
CA GLN A 4 -17.88 9.11 24.54
C GLN A 4 -18.63 7.98 23.84
N THR A 5 -19.12 8.29 22.64
CA THR A 5 -19.84 7.42 21.71
C THR A 5 -18.95 6.26 21.25
N LYS A 6 -19.03 5.14 21.98
CA LYS A 6 -18.54 3.83 21.54
C LYS A 6 -19.40 3.37 20.37
N GLY A 7 -18.86 3.38 19.15
CA GLY A 7 -19.56 2.85 17.98
C GLY A 7 -18.78 3.02 16.69
N ASN A 8 -18.52 4.26 16.28
CA ASN A 8 -18.08 4.54 14.90
C ASN A 8 -16.57 4.80 14.75
N GLY A 9 -15.84 4.90 15.86
CA GLY A 9 -14.40 5.19 15.86
C GLY A 9 -13.49 4.05 15.37
N PRO A 10 -13.72 2.79 15.78
CA PRO A 10 -12.89 1.66 15.34
C PRO A 10 -13.05 1.37 13.84
N GLU A 11 -14.25 1.55 13.29
CA GLU A 11 -14.56 1.24 11.89
C GLU A 11 -13.89 2.20 10.91
N ILE A 12 -13.86 3.50 11.23
CA ILE A 12 -13.17 4.51 10.39
C ILE A 12 -11.65 4.30 10.44
N LEU A 13 -11.10 3.95 11.61
CA LEU A 13 -9.68 3.61 11.78
C LEU A 13 -9.32 2.29 11.07
N MET A 14 -10.23 1.30 11.04
CA MET A 14 -10.05 0.08 10.25
C MET A 14 -10.11 0.34 8.75
N ALA A 15 -11.05 1.19 8.31
CA ALA A 15 -11.19 1.54 6.90
C ALA A 15 -9.90 2.23 6.42
N SER A 16 -9.36 3.19 7.18
CA SER A 16 -8.11 3.86 6.83
C SER A 16 -6.88 2.95 6.90
N ALA A 17 -6.82 2.00 7.84
CA ALA A 17 -5.73 1.02 7.92
C ALA A 17 -5.78 -0.05 6.82
N THR A 18 -6.96 -0.32 6.26
CA THR A 18 -7.16 -1.31 5.19
C THR A 18 -6.82 -0.75 3.81
N VAL A 19 -6.96 0.57 3.63
CA VAL A 19 -6.51 1.31 2.44
C VAL A 19 -4.98 1.49 2.52
N GLY A 20 -4.24 0.40 2.40
CA GLY A 20 -2.78 0.42 2.30
C GLY A 20 -2.31 0.92 0.93
N ASP A 21 -1.25 1.72 0.90
CA ASP A 21 -0.55 2.23 -0.29
C ASP A 21 -0.22 1.15 -1.32
N SER A 22 0.19 -0.02 -0.85
CA SER A 22 0.63 -1.15 -1.68
C SER A 22 -0.52 -1.78 -2.47
N HIS A 23 -1.74 -1.72 -1.92
CA HIS A 23 -2.94 -2.22 -2.60
C HIS A 23 -3.37 -1.30 -3.73
N ILE A 24 -3.13 0.02 -3.63
CA ILE A 24 -3.48 0.98 -4.68
C ILE A 24 -2.60 0.76 -5.91
N VAL A 25 -1.28 0.61 -5.71
CA VAL A 25 -0.35 0.42 -6.83
C VAL A 25 -0.59 -0.91 -7.55
N SER A 26 -0.74 -2.00 -6.79
CA SER A 26 -1.04 -3.33 -7.36
C SER A 26 -2.42 -3.41 -8.01
N SER A 27 -3.46 -2.76 -7.45
CA SER A 27 -4.79 -2.71 -8.08
C SER A 27 -4.78 -1.89 -9.37
N THR A 28 -3.98 -0.82 -9.45
CA THR A 28 -3.84 -0.02 -10.67
C THR A 28 -3.12 -0.80 -11.77
N GLN A 29 -2.05 -1.52 -11.44
CA GLN A 29 -1.35 -2.40 -12.38
C GLN A 29 -2.27 -3.54 -12.87
N ALA A 30 -2.99 -4.17 -11.93
CA ALA A 30 -3.89 -5.27 -12.25
C ALA A 30 -5.10 -4.79 -13.07
N GLY A 31 -5.64 -3.60 -12.78
CA GLY A 31 -6.69 -2.96 -13.56
C GLY A 31 -6.24 -2.62 -14.99
N GLY A 32 -5.01 -2.13 -15.17
CA GLY A 32 -4.44 -1.87 -16.50
C GLY A 32 -4.12 -3.13 -17.31
N SER A 33 -3.80 -4.25 -16.65
CA SER A 33 -3.40 -5.49 -17.33
C SER A 33 -4.57 -6.45 -17.60
N TYR A 34 -5.59 -6.47 -16.73
CA TYR A 34 -6.68 -7.46 -16.77
C TYR A 34 -8.09 -6.83 -16.83
N GLY A 35 -8.20 -5.51 -16.77
CA GLY A 35 -9.47 -4.78 -16.91
C GLY A 35 -10.54 -5.26 -15.92
N TRP A 36 -11.77 -5.43 -16.42
CA TRP A 36 -12.95 -5.83 -15.62
C TRP A 36 -12.96 -7.29 -15.17
N SER A 37 -12.10 -8.15 -15.74
CA SER A 37 -12.07 -9.58 -15.42
C SER A 37 -11.69 -9.86 -13.96
N LEU A 38 -10.96 -8.95 -13.31
CA LEU A 38 -10.58 -9.07 -11.91
C LEU A 38 -11.61 -8.52 -10.93
N LEU A 39 -12.66 -7.83 -11.38
CA LEU A 39 -13.64 -7.18 -10.49
C LEU A 39 -14.29 -8.20 -9.53
N LEU A 40 -14.69 -9.36 -10.07
CA LEU A 40 -15.29 -10.43 -9.28
C LEU A 40 -14.30 -11.03 -8.27
N LEU A 41 -13.03 -11.17 -8.66
CA LEU A 41 -11.96 -11.64 -7.79
C LEU A 41 -11.69 -10.63 -6.65
N VAL A 42 -11.74 -9.32 -6.93
CA VAL A 42 -11.58 -8.25 -5.95
C VAL A 42 -12.72 -8.28 -4.93
N ILE A 43 -13.97 -8.43 -5.37
CA ILE A 43 -15.13 -8.53 -4.46
C ILE A 43 -14.98 -9.74 -3.54
N LEU A 44 -14.69 -10.92 -4.11
CA LEU A 44 -14.45 -12.15 -3.34
C LEU A 44 -13.28 -12.00 -2.35
N ALA A 45 -12.17 -11.43 -2.78
CA ALA A 45 -11.02 -11.18 -1.92
C ALA A 45 -11.40 -10.27 -0.73
N ASN A 46 -12.20 -9.23 -0.94
CA ASN A 46 -12.67 -8.35 0.12
C ASN A 46 -13.60 -9.06 1.10
N VAL A 47 -14.54 -9.90 0.61
CA VAL A 47 -15.43 -10.69 1.46
C VAL A 47 -14.65 -11.65 2.37
N PHE A 48 -13.63 -12.33 1.83
CA PHE A 48 -12.79 -13.22 2.63
C PHE A 48 -11.87 -12.48 3.61
N LYS A 49 -11.45 -11.24 3.30
CA LYS A 49 -10.53 -10.46 4.13
C LYS A 49 -11.25 -9.79 5.31
N TYR A 50 -12.52 -9.42 5.13
CA TYR A 50 -13.35 -8.78 6.15
C TYR A 50 -13.36 -9.49 7.52
N PRO A 51 -13.58 -10.82 7.64
CA PRO A 51 -13.58 -11.49 8.94
C PRO A 51 -12.24 -11.38 9.67
N PHE A 52 -11.11 -11.48 8.96
CA PHE A 52 -9.79 -11.36 9.58
C PHE A 52 -9.51 -9.97 10.13
N PHE A 53 -9.93 -8.93 9.39
CA PHE A 53 -9.85 -7.56 9.89
C PHE A 53 -10.74 -7.39 11.11
N ARG A 54 -12.01 -7.77 10.99
CA ARG A 54 -13.01 -7.64 12.06
C ARG A 54 -12.53 -8.25 13.37
N SER A 55 -12.08 -9.51 13.36
CA SER A 55 -11.55 -10.17 14.55
C SER A 55 -10.30 -9.48 15.11
N GLY A 56 -9.48 -8.86 14.26
CA GLY A 56 -8.29 -8.11 14.69
C GLY A 56 -8.62 -6.80 15.42
N ALA A 57 -9.58 -6.02 14.92
CA ALA A 57 -9.98 -4.80 15.63
C ALA A 57 -10.85 -5.09 16.84
N GLU A 58 -11.72 -6.10 16.79
CA GLU A 58 -12.47 -6.56 17.98
C GLU A 58 -11.50 -6.98 19.10
N TYR A 59 -10.43 -7.74 18.77
CA TYR A 59 -9.39 -8.10 19.74
C TYR A 59 -8.70 -6.88 20.35
N THR A 60 -8.32 -5.90 19.52
CA THR A 60 -7.63 -4.68 19.99
C THR A 60 -8.57 -3.79 20.81
N ALA A 61 -9.85 -3.72 20.44
CA ALA A 61 -10.87 -2.93 21.12
C ALA A 61 -11.25 -3.53 22.49
N ASP A 62 -11.35 -4.86 22.59
CA ASP A 62 -11.72 -5.53 23.84
C ASP A 62 -10.55 -5.67 24.81
N THR A 63 -9.33 -5.90 24.32
CA THR A 63 -8.17 -6.15 25.18
C THR A 63 -7.27 -4.93 25.40
N GLY A 64 -7.44 -3.89 24.59
CA GLY A 64 -6.58 -2.70 24.59
C GLY A 64 -5.13 -2.97 24.18
N LYS A 65 -4.84 -4.17 23.65
CA LYS A 65 -3.49 -4.62 23.24
C LYS A 65 -3.45 -4.81 21.75
N THR A 66 -2.29 -4.52 21.15
CA THR A 66 -2.05 -4.82 19.74
C THR A 66 -2.04 -6.34 19.50
N LEU A 67 -2.34 -6.77 18.26
CA LEU A 67 -2.24 -8.19 17.90
C LEU A 67 -0.86 -8.77 18.20
N ILE A 68 0.21 -8.00 17.98
CA ILE A 68 1.60 -8.42 18.22
C ILE A 68 1.84 -8.67 19.72
N GLU A 69 1.33 -7.79 20.59
CA GLU A 69 1.38 -8.00 22.05
C GLU A 69 0.53 -9.20 22.50
N GLY A 70 -0.60 -9.43 21.83
CA GLY A 70 -1.42 -10.63 22.01
C GLY A 70 -0.69 -11.91 21.63
N TYR A 71 0.01 -11.90 20.49
CA TYR A 71 0.85 -13.00 20.01
C TYR A 71 2.07 -13.21 20.91
N ALA A 72 2.69 -12.14 21.41
CA ALA A 72 3.82 -12.21 22.33
C ALA A 72 3.45 -12.90 23.66
N LYS A 73 2.21 -12.72 24.15
CA LYS A 73 1.70 -13.44 25.32
C LYS A 73 1.49 -14.94 25.07
N LYS A 74 1.19 -15.34 23.83
CA LYS A 74 0.98 -16.75 23.46
C LYS A 74 2.29 -17.49 23.20
N GLY A 75 3.36 -16.76 22.88
CA GLY A 75 4.72 -17.30 22.75
C GLY A 75 5.67 -16.35 22.02
N LYS A 76 6.95 -16.37 22.37
CA LYS A 76 7.99 -15.46 21.82
C LYS A 76 8.30 -15.71 20.33
N ILE A 77 7.87 -16.84 19.77
CA ILE A 77 8.06 -17.21 18.36
C ILE A 77 7.12 -16.45 17.42
N TYR A 78 5.88 -16.16 17.84
CA TYR A 78 4.86 -15.57 16.97
C TYR A 78 5.21 -14.15 16.48
N PRO A 79 5.73 -13.22 17.31
CA PRO A 79 6.21 -11.93 16.84
C PRO A 79 7.37 -12.04 15.85
N TRP A 80 8.21 -13.07 15.99
CA TRP A 80 9.34 -13.32 15.10
C TRP A 80 8.86 -13.80 13.72
N ILE A 81 7.87 -14.70 13.67
CA ILE A 81 7.22 -15.11 12.41
C ILE A 81 6.55 -13.90 11.76
N PHE A 82 5.80 -13.10 12.54
CA PHE A 82 5.18 -11.87 12.04
C PHE A 82 6.20 -10.90 11.45
N PHE A 83 7.34 -10.71 12.13
CA PHE A 83 8.42 -9.85 11.65
C PHE A 83 8.99 -10.34 10.32
N VAL A 84 9.30 -11.63 10.20
CA VAL A 84 9.82 -12.21 8.95
C VAL A 84 8.82 -12.05 7.81
N LEU A 85 7.55 -12.39 8.04
CA LEU A 85 6.50 -12.22 7.04
C LEU A 85 6.33 -10.75 6.62
N ASN A 86 6.45 -9.83 7.57
CA ASN A 86 6.35 -8.39 7.30
C ASN A 86 7.55 -7.90 6.47
N VAL A 87 8.77 -8.33 6.77
CA VAL A 87 9.95 -8.02 5.95
C VAL A 87 9.77 -8.51 4.51
N PHE A 88 9.34 -9.76 4.31
CA PHE A 88 9.07 -10.28 2.98
C PHE A 88 7.96 -9.47 2.27
N SER A 89 6.87 -9.16 2.97
CA SER A 89 5.78 -8.36 2.43
C SER A 89 6.24 -6.96 2.00
N ALA A 90 7.07 -6.31 2.82
CA ALA A 90 7.61 -4.99 2.52
C ALA A 90 8.56 -5.01 1.30
N MET A 91 9.38 -6.05 1.18
CA MET A 91 10.27 -6.25 0.03
C MET A 91 9.48 -6.43 -1.27
N VAL A 92 8.47 -7.31 -1.27
CA VAL A 92 7.63 -7.58 -2.44
C VAL A 92 6.84 -6.33 -2.84
N SER A 93 6.27 -5.60 -1.87
CA SER A 93 5.58 -4.34 -2.14
C SER A 93 6.50 -3.31 -2.79
N THR A 94 7.68 -3.08 -2.19
CA THR A 94 8.66 -2.12 -2.73
C THR A 94 9.11 -2.49 -4.14
N ALA A 95 9.34 -3.78 -4.40
CA ALA A 95 9.70 -4.27 -5.73
C ALA A 95 8.60 -4.00 -6.77
N GLY A 96 7.33 -4.22 -6.42
CA GLY A 96 6.19 -3.94 -7.29
C GLY A 96 6.10 -2.47 -7.71
N VAL A 97 6.23 -1.55 -6.74
CA VAL A 97 6.23 -0.10 -7.02
C VAL A 97 7.43 0.30 -7.86
N ALA A 98 8.63 -0.21 -7.55
CA ALA A 98 9.85 0.10 -8.30
C ALA A 98 9.78 -0.36 -9.76
N ILE A 99 9.23 -1.56 -10.02
CA ILE A 99 9.03 -2.07 -11.38
C ILE A 99 8.03 -1.18 -12.14
N LEU A 100 6.90 -0.82 -11.53
CA LEU A 100 5.93 0.06 -12.17
C LEU A 100 6.55 1.42 -12.53
N CYS A 101 7.24 2.07 -11.60
CA CYS A 101 7.93 3.33 -11.87
C CYS A 101 8.96 3.19 -12.98
N SER A 102 9.75 2.10 -12.97
CA SER A 102 10.74 1.84 -14.02
C SER A 102 10.10 1.61 -15.40
N ALA A 103 8.95 0.95 -15.47
CA ALA A 103 8.22 0.74 -16.71
C ALA A 103 7.65 2.05 -17.28
N ILE A 104 7.15 2.94 -16.41
CA ILE A 104 6.69 4.28 -16.80
C ILE A 104 7.85 5.11 -17.34
N ILE A 105 8.99 5.14 -16.64
CA ILE A 105 10.18 5.89 -17.08
C ILE A 105 10.73 5.33 -18.40
N ALA A 106 10.82 4.01 -18.54
CA ALA A 106 11.26 3.37 -19.77
C ALA A 106 10.33 3.70 -20.96
N SER A 107 9.02 3.79 -20.72
CA SER A 107 8.04 4.19 -21.74
C SER A 107 8.11 5.68 -22.08
N ALA A 108 8.43 6.54 -21.10
CA ALA A 108 8.57 7.99 -21.30
C ALA A 108 9.89 8.39 -21.98
N PHE A 109 10.95 7.60 -21.81
CA PHE A 109 12.28 7.83 -22.40
C PHE A 109 12.78 6.64 -23.23
N PRO A 110 12.13 6.32 -24.36
CA PRO A 110 12.52 5.17 -25.19
C PRO A 110 13.92 5.33 -25.82
N MET A 111 14.45 6.56 -25.88
CA MET A 111 15.74 6.89 -26.49
C MET A 111 16.96 6.41 -25.67
N ILE A 112 16.78 6.11 -24.38
CA ILE A 112 17.90 5.80 -23.46
C ILE A 112 18.26 4.30 -23.48
N GLY A 113 17.41 3.43 -24.04
CA GLY A 113 17.71 2.01 -24.28
C GLY A 113 17.99 1.15 -23.03
N LEU A 114 17.79 1.68 -21.83
CA LEU A 114 18.00 0.97 -20.57
C LEU A 114 16.85 0.02 -20.26
N SER A 115 17.19 -1.17 -19.75
CA SER A 115 16.20 -2.17 -19.35
C SER A 115 15.43 -1.75 -18.09
N ILE A 116 14.22 -2.28 -17.93
CA ILE A 116 13.35 -2.07 -16.75
C ILE A 116 14.11 -2.39 -15.44
N THR A 117 14.92 -3.45 -15.43
CA THR A 117 15.72 -3.86 -14.27
C THR A 117 16.77 -2.83 -13.88
N GLN A 118 17.43 -2.20 -14.85
CA GLN A 118 18.44 -1.17 -14.57
C GLN A 118 17.79 0.11 -14.02
N TRP A 119 16.65 0.51 -14.58
CA TRP A 119 15.87 1.63 -14.06
C TRP A 119 15.35 1.38 -12.65
N SER A 120 14.85 0.18 -12.34
CA SER A 120 14.37 -0.13 -10.98
C SER A 120 15.52 -0.10 -9.98
N LEU A 121 16.72 -0.57 -10.36
CA LEU A 121 17.90 -0.54 -9.49
C LEU A 121 18.36 0.89 -9.17
N ILE A 122 18.40 1.75 -10.19
CA ILE A 122 18.73 3.17 -10.03
C ILE A 122 17.71 3.86 -9.13
N LEU A 123 16.41 3.62 -9.36
CA LEU A 123 15.34 4.19 -8.53
C LEU A 123 15.46 3.75 -7.06
N VAL A 124 15.66 2.46 -6.80
CA VAL A 124 15.82 1.95 -5.42
C VAL A 124 17.04 2.59 -4.75
N ALA A 125 18.17 2.74 -5.46
CA ALA A 125 19.36 3.39 -4.93
C ALA A 125 19.13 4.88 -4.61
N VAL A 126 18.39 5.61 -5.47
CA VAL A 126 18.02 7.01 -5.22
C VAL A 126 17.09 7.13 -4.01
N ILE A 127 16.08 6.26 -3.90
CA ILE A 127 15.16 6.26 -2.76
C ILE A 127 15.90 5.95 -1.46
N TRP A 128 16.82 4.98 -1.47
CA TRP A 128 17.66 4.65 -0.31
C TRP A 128 18.53 5.83 0.14
N THR A 129 19.21 6.51 -0.78
CA THR A 129 20.03 7.68 -0.46
C THR A 129 19.18 8.85 0.07
N MET A 130 17.98 9.03 -0.46
CA MET A 130 17.04 10.07 -0.01
C MET A 130 16.47 9.80 1.39
N ILE A 131 16.23 8.54 1.75
CA ILE A 131 15.81 8.14 3.09
C ILE A 131 16.95 8.35 4.09
N LEU A 132 18.17 7.91 3.77
CA LEU A 132 19.33 8.05 4.65
C LEU A 132 19.75 9.51 4.88
N SER A 133 19.47 10.39 3.93
CA SER A 133 19.72 11.84 4.06
C SER A 133 18.63 12.59 4.83
N GLY A 134 17.57 11.92 5.32
CA GLY A 134 16.50 12.55 6.09
C GLY A 134 15.51 13.39 5.26
N GLY A 135 15.53 13.25 3.92
CA GLY A 135 14.72 13.99 2.96
C GLY A 135 13.22 13.63 2.94
N TYR A 136 12.71 12.98 3.99
CA TYR A 136 11.33 12.46 4.05
C TYR A 136 10.28 13.56 3.84
N LYS A 137 10.54 14.78 4.32
CA LYS A 137 9.63 15.93 4.12
C LYS A 137 9.53 16.37 2.66
N LEU A 138 10.63 16.30 1.90
CA LEU A 138 10.63 16.62 0.48
C LEU A 138 9.88 15.54 -0.31
N LEU A 139 10.12 14.27 0.04
CA LEU A 139 9.45 13.11 -0.54
C LEU A 139 7.92 13.18 -0.31
N ASP A 140 7.49 13.50 0.91
CA ASP A 140 6.08 13.68 1.28
C ASP A 140 5.43 14.83 0.49
N SER A 141 6.14 15.95 0.32
CA SER A 141 5.62 17.11 -0.42
C SER A 141 5.48 16.84 -1.92
N ILE A 142 6.47 16.16 -2.52
CA ILE A 142 6.42 15.75 -3.93
C ILE A 142 5.32 14.69 -4.15
N ALA A 143 5.19 13.72 -3.25
CA ALA A 143 4.15 12.69 -3.34
C ALA A 143 2.74 13.28 -3.33
N LYS A 144 2.47 14.28 -2.47
CA LYS A 144 1.18 14.99 -2.45
C LYS A 144 0.88 15.69 -3.78
N TRP A 145 1.89 16.32 -4.38
CA TRP A 145 1.77 16.95 -5.70
C TRP A 145 1.54 15.95 -6.83
N ILE A 146 2.24 14.82 -6.81
CA ILE A 146 2.05 13.76 -7.81
C ILE A 146 0.63 13.19 -7.72
N ILE A 147 0.16 12.87 -6.51
CA ILE A 147 -1.18 12.30 -6.31
C ILE A 147 -2.27 13.28 -6.75
N SER A 148 -2.16 14.57 -6.43
CA SER A 148 -3.14 15.56 -6.86
C SER A 148 -3.17 15.70 -8.39
N ALA A 149 -2.01 15.76 -9.04
CA ALA A 149 -1.93 15.82 -10.50
C ALA A 149 -2.49 14.55 -11.16
N LEU A 150 -2.21 13.36 -10.59
CA LEU A 150 -2.73 12.09 -11.09
C LEU A 150 -4.25 11.97 -10.96
N THR A 151 -4.82 12.39 -9.84
CA THR A 151 -6.28 12.40 -9.64
C THR A 151 -6.96 13.27 -10.70
N ILE A 152 -6.43 14.48 -10.94
CA ILE A 152 -6.96 15.39 -11.97
C ILE A 152 -6.84 14.77 -13.36
N ALA A 153 -5.69 14.15 -13.68
CA ALA A 153 -5.49 13.51 -14.97
C ALA A 153 -6.46 12.34 -15.21
N ILE A 154 -6.73 11.54 -14.17
CA ILE A 154 -7.70 10.43 -14.23
C ILE A 154 -9.12 10.98 -14.41
N GLU A 155 -9.51 12.03 -13.67
CA GLU A 155 -10.82 12.66 -13.83
C GLU A 155 -11.04 13.18 -15.25
N ILE A 156 -10.03 13.84 -15.84
CA ILE A 156 -10.11 14.34 -17.21
C ILE A 156 -10.26 13.20 -18.22
N LEU A 157 -9.47 12.13 -18.08
CA LEU A 157 -9.52 10.97 -18.97
C LEU A 157 -10.84 10.20 -18.82
N ALA A 158 -11.38 10.08 -17.61
CA ALA A 158 -12.66 9.41 -17.36
C ALA A 158 -13.84 10.19 -17.97
N VAL A 159 -13.76 11.52 -18.03
CA VAL A 159 -14.79 12.38 -18.62
C VAL A 159 -14.68 12.44 -20.15
N ASN A 160 -13.50 12.20 -20.73
CA ASN A 160 -13.28 12.22 -22.18
C ASN A 160 -12.52 10.96 -22.65
N PRO A 161 -13.22 9.81 -22.78
CA PRO A 161 -12.63 8.62 -23.34
C PRO A 161 -12.51 8.82 -24.86
N LEU A 162 -11.32 9.25 -25.32
CA LEU A 162 -10.93 9.23 -26.72
C LEU A 162 -10.69 7.80 -27.22
#